data_AF-A0A1I8BSY2-F1
#
_entry.id   AF-A0A1I8BSY2-F1
#
_cell.length_a   1.000
_cell.length_b   1.000
_cell.length_c   1.000
_cell.angle_alpha   90.00
_cell.angle_beta   90.00
_cell.angle_gamma   90.00
#
_symmetry.space_group_name_H-M   'P 1'
#
loop_
_entity.id
_entity.type
_entity.pdbx_description
1 polymer ?
#
loop_
_entity_poly.entity_id
_entity_poly.type
_entity_poly.pdbx_seq_one_letter_code
_entity_poly.pdbx_strand_id
1 'polypeptide(L)'
;MAEGLIELKSSGGVDMGSEQSIQYFLDRFYLNRISIRMLQYQHLVVFGTVLPESPNHVGCIDPVCDVTSVVQDAYENARFLCDRYYLNSPQLELDCLNALSPGKKLSVVIVPSHLYHIMFELFKNSMRATVEHVGMDEDLPPIKVRVVRGNEDLSIKLSDRGGGVPRSIISRLFDYMYSTAPPPPRDGSQAPLAGYGYGLPLSRLYARYFHGDMFLISMEGYGTDACVYLKAVSVEAQEVLPIFSASSKQQLTRGPLIGDWTGTTHHHYGPRL
;
A
#
# COMPACT_ATOMS: atom_id res chain seq x y z
N MET A 1 -3.46 15.53 9.83
CA MET A 1 -3.99 14.23 10.27
C MET A 1 -2.88 13.32 10.80
N ALA A 2 -1.88 12.98 9.98
CA ALA A 2 -0.78 12.11 10.43
C ALA A 2 0.00 12.66 11.65
N GLU A 3 0.27 13.97 11.68
CA GLU A 3 0.88 14.63 12.85
C GLU A 3 0.02 14.49 14.11
N GLY A 4 -1.30 14.68 14.01
CA GLY A 4 -2.22 14.49 15.14
C GLY A 4 -2.23 13.06 15.69
N LEU A 5 -2.00 12.04 14.84
CA LEU A 5 -1.81 10.66 15.30
C LEU A 5 -0.48 10.45 16.02
N ILE A 6 0.58 11.10 15.56
CA ILE A 6 1.89 11.05 16.23
C ILE A 6 1.80 11.72 17.61
N GLU A 7 1.12 12.87 17.68
CA GLU A 7 0.85 13.57 18.94
C GLU A 7 0.05 12.70 19.90
N LEU A 8 -1.04 12.08 19.41
CA LEU A 8 -1.87 11.17 20.20
C LEU A 8 -1.09 9.94 20.71
N LYS A 9 -0.17 9.39 19.90
CA LYS A 9 0.71 8.30 20.32
C LYS A 9 1.71 8.76 21.38
N SER A 10 2.20 10.00 21.28
CA SER A 10 3.16 10.58 22.23
C SER A 10 2.53 10.97 23.58
N SER A 11 1.22 11.22 23.63
CA SER A 11 0.51 11.68 24.83
C SER A 11 0.02 10.57 25.77
N GLY A 12 0.43 9.32 25.55
CA GLY A 12 0.09 8.18 26.41
C GLY A 12 -0.60 7.01 25.71
N GLY A 13 -0.74 7.06 24.38
CA GLY A 13 -1.37 6.00 23.59
C GLY A 13 -2.89 6.03 23.69
N VAL A 14 -3.54 5.05 23.05
CA VAL A 14 -5.01 4.95 22.97
C VAL A 14 -5.41 3.51 23.30
N ASP A 15 -6.59 3.32 23.88
CA ASP A 15 -7.11 1.97 24.11
C ASP A 15 -7.42 1.25 22.78
N MET A 16 -7.48 -0.08 22.81
CA MET A 16 -7.72 -0.92 21.62
C MET A 16 -9.04 -0.61 20.89
N GLY A 17 -10.10 -0.20 21.60
CA GLY A 17 -11.38 0.14 20.99
C GLY A 17 -11.31 1.47 20.22
N SER A 18 -10.59 2.42 20.79
CA SER A 18 -10.28 3.69 20.16
C SER A 18 -9.34 3.52 18.95
N GLU A 19 -8.36 2.61 19.00
CA GLU A 19 -7.50 2.30 17.85
C GLU A 19 -8.31 1.77 16.65
N GLN A 20 -9.26 0.86 16.87
CA GLN A 20 -10.14 0.34 15.80
C GLN A 20 -11.03 1.45 15.22
N SER A 21 -11.54 2.34 16.07
CA SER A 21 -12.38 3.47 15.65
C SER A 21 -11.58 4.49 14.83
N ILE A 22 -10.34 4.75 15.23
CA ILE A 22 -9.39 5.60 14.50
C ILE A 22 -9.03 4.97 13.15
N GLN A 23 -8.74 3.67 13.10
CA GLN A 23 -8.47 2.94 11.86
C GLN A 23 -9.66 3.07 10.89
N TYR A 24 -10.87 2.77 11.37
CA TYR A 24 -12.10 2.88 10.58
C TYR A 24 -12.34 4.31 10.07
N PHE A 25 -12.09 5.32 10.90
CA PHE A 25 -12.19 6.72 10.51
C PHE A 25 -11.17 7.07 9.42
N LEU A 26 -9.90 6.71 9.61
CA LEU A 26 -8.81 7.07 8.70
C LEU A 26 -8.97 6.43 7.33
N ASP A 27 -9.38 5.16 7.26
CA ASP A 27 -9.67 4.50 5.99
C ASP A 27 -10.71 5.28 5.18
N ARG A 28 -11.79 5.70 5.83
CA ARG A 28 -12.85 6.48 5.19
C ARG A 28 -12.39 7.89 4.84
N PHE A 29 -11.66 8.54 5.74
CA PHE A 29 -11.15 9.88 5.51
C PHE A 29 -10.21 9.92 4.29
N TYR A 30 -9.26 8.98 4.20
CA TYR A 30 -8.31 8.93 3.10
C TYR A 30 -8.95 8.45 1.80
N LEU A 31 -9.90 7.51 1.84
CA LEU A 31 -10.66 7.09 0.65
C LEU A 31 -11.45 8.27 0.07
N ASN A 32 -12.12 9.06 0.91
CA ASN A 32 -12.81 10.27 0.47
C ASN A 32 -11.83 11.31 -0.10
N ARG A 33 -10.63 11.45 0.50
CA ARG A 33 -9.59 12.35 -0.02
C ARG A 33 -9.05 11.91 -1.38
N ILE A 34 -8.91 10.61 -1.63
CA ILE A 34 -8.56 10.06 -2.94
C ILE A 34 -9.63 10.46 -3.95
N SER A 35 -10.91 10.29 -3.60
CA SER A 35 -12.03 10.66 -4.49
C SER A 35 -12.10 12.15 -4.81
N ILE A 36 -11.99 13.02 -3.80
CA ILE A 36 -11.99 14.46 -4.02
C ILE A 36 -10.86 14.86 -4.96
N ARG A 37 -9.66 14.27 -4.78
CA ARG A 37 -8.52 14.51 -5.67
C ARG A 37 -8.77 13.99 -7.08
N MET A 38 -9.38 12.82 -7.23
CA MET A 38 -9.76 12.26 -8.53
C MET A 38 -10.65 13.24 -9.31
N LEU A 39 -11.74 13.70 -8.71
CA LEU A 39 -12.69 14.63 -9.34
C LEU A 39 -12.05 15.99 -9.64
N GLN A 40 -11.30 16.56 -8.69
CA GLN A 40 -10.60 17.83 -8.87
C GLN A 40 -9.59 17.75 -10.00
N TYR A 41 -8.75 16.72 -10.01
CA TYR A 41 -7.70 16.57 -10.99
C TYR A 41 -8.27 16.31 -12.38
N GLN A 42 -9.32 15.50 -12.50
CA GLN A 42 -10.04 15.31 -13.75
C GLN A 42 -10.57 16.65 -14.31
N HIS A 43 -11.21 17.46 -13.47
CA HIS A 43 -11.73 18.76 -13.90
C HIS A 43 -10.62 19.72 -14.33
N LEU A 44 -9.53 19.79 -13.56
CA LEU A 44 -8.40 20.68 -13.84
C LEU A 44 -7.65 20.32 -15.10
N VAL A 45 -7.52 19.04 -15.43
CA VAL A 45 -6.82 18.59 -16.64
C VAL A 45 -7.70 18.77 -17.88
N VAL A 46 -9.00 18.48 -17.78
CA VAL A 46 -9.90 18.56 -18.94
C VAL A 46 -10.32 19.99 -19.26
N PHE A 47 -10.57 20.82 -18.24
CA PHE A 47 -11.14 22.16 -18.42
C PHE A 47 -10.25 23.30 -17.90
N GLY A 48 -9.22 22.96 -17.12
CA GLY A 48 -8.38 23.93 -16.44
C GLY A 48 -7.06 24.19 -17.17
N THR A 49 -6.05 24.54 -16.38
CA THR A 49 -4.70 24.91 -16.85
C THR A 49 -3.67 23.79 -16.71
N VAL A 50 -4.05 22.66 -16.09
CA VAL A 50 -3.14 21.54 -15.88
C VAL A 50 -3.06 20.76 -17.19
N LEU A 51 -1.85 20.61 -17.73
CA LEU A 51 -1.65 19.83 -18.94
C LEU A 51 -1.75 18.33 -18.62
N PRO A 52 -2.37 17.52 -19.49
CA PRO A 52 -2.35 16.08 -19.33
C PRO A 52 -0.91 15.54 -19.48
N GLU A 53 -0.60 14.45 -18.78
CA GLU A 53 0.71 13.79 -18.88
C GLU A 53 0.99 13.29 -20.30
N SER A 54 -0.06 12.94 -21.04
CA SER A 54 0.00 12.49 -22.42
C SER A 54 -1.23 12.97 -23.19
N PRO A 55 -1.10 13.30 -24.49
CA PRO A 55 -2.24 13.71 -25.32
C PRO A 55 -3.31 12.61 -25.48
N ASN A 56 -2.98 11.35 -25.16
CA ASN A 56 -3.93 10.23 -25.23
C ASN A 56 -4.70 10.03 -23.91
N HIS A 57 -4.35 10.74 -22.84
CA HIS A 57 -5.07 10.64 -21.57
C HIS A 57 -6.38 11.41 -21.62
N VAL A 58 -7.40 10.87 -20.96
CA VAL A 58 -8.66 11.56 -20.69
C VAL A 58 -8.62 12.07 -19.26
N GLY A 59 -8.13 13.29 -19.08
CA GLY A 59 -7.81 13.82 -17.76
C GLY A 59 -6.65 13.05 -17.13
N CYS A 60 -6.90 12.36 -16.03
CA CYS A 60 -5.89 11.52 -15.36
C CYS A 60 -6.01 10.02 -15.66
N ILE A 61 -6.98 9.63 -16.49
CA ILE A 61 -7.20 8.25 -16.89
C ILE A 61 -6.46 8.00 -18.21
N ASP A 62 -5.63 6.96 -18.22
CA ASP A 62 -5.01 6.45 -19.44
C ASP A 62 -5.89 5.30 -19.99
N PRO A 63 -6.52 5.48 -21.17
CA PRO A 63 -7.34 4.43 -21.77
C PRO A 63 -6.53 3.24 -22.29
N VAL A 64 -5.20 3.36 -22.45
CA VAL A 64 -4.33 2.31 -23.00
C VAL A 64 -3.06 2.17 -22.14
N CYS A 65 -3.21 2.23 -20.81
CA CYS A 65 -2.08 2.24 -19.87
C CYS A 65 -1.16 1.05 -20.01
N ASP A 66 0.12 1.29 -20.31
CA ASP A 66 1.18 0.27 -20.30
C ASP A 66 1.58 -0.01 -18.85
N VAL A 67 0.97 -1.03 -18.25
CA VAL A 67 1.21 -1.41 -16.85
C VAL A 67 2.68 -1.73 -16.60
N THR A 68 3.37 -2.28 -17.60
CA THR A 68 4.77 -2.66 -17.51
C THR A 68 5.65 -1.45 -17.25
N SER A 69 5.42 -0.34 -17.98
CA SER A 69 6.21 0.88 -17.82
C SER A 69 5.94 1.53 -16.47
N VAL A 70 4.68 1.59 -16.02
CA VAL A 70 4.34 2.15 -14.69
C VAL A 70 5.02 1.39 -13.55
N VAL A 71 5.07 0.06 -13.66
CA VAL A 71 5.78 -0.80 -12.68
C VAL A 71 7.29 -0.54 -12.71
N GLN A 72 7.89 -0.42 -13.90
CA GLN A 72 9.32 -0.11 -14.05
C GLN A 72 9.66 1.28 -13.51
N ASP A 73 8.86 2.30 -13.83
CA ASP A 73 9.07 3.67 -13.33
C ASP A 73 8.99 3.73 -11.80
N ALA A 74 8.02 3.02 -11.21
CA ALA A 74 7.91 2.91 -9.75
C ALA A 74 9.11 2.19 -9.13
N TYR A 75 9.62 1.13 -9.78
CA TYR A 75 10.81 0.42 -9.34
C TYR A 75 12.06 1.31 -9.40
N GLU A 76 12.32 1.98 -10.53
CA GLU A 76 13.53 2.81 -10.70
C GLU A 76 13.57 3.96 -9.68
N ASN A 77 12.43 4.60 -9.42
CA ASN A 77 12.36 5.65 -8.40
C ASN A 77 12.53 5.12 -6.97
N ALA A 78 11.98 3.93 -6.66
CA ALA A 78 12.21 3.28 -5.36
C ALA A 78 13.67 2.84 -5.21
N ARG A 79 14.26 2.31 -6.28
CA ARG A 79 15.66 1.89 -6.39
C ARG A 79 16.60 3.06 -6.13
N PHE A 80 16.34 4.20 -6.78
CA PHE A 80 17.12 5.43 -6.57
C PHE A 80 17.13 5.87 -5.10
N LEU A 81 15.99 5.79 -4.40
CA LEU A 81 15.92 6.09 -2.97
C LEU A 81 16.63 5.04 -2.11
N CYS A 82 16.51 3.77 -2.48
CA CYS A 82 17.19 2.66 -1.80
C CYS A 82 18.71 2.78 -1.92
N ASP A 83 19.24 2.99 -3.14
CA ASP A 83 20.66 3.22 -3.41
C ASP A 83 21.19 4.44 -2.66
N ARG A 84 20.40 5.52 -2.59
CA ARG A 84 20.81 6.72 -1.84
C ARG A 84 20.94 6.47 -0.33
N TYR A 85 20.14 5.55 0.22
CA TYR A 85 20.10 5.30 1.66
C TYR A 85 21.01 4.14 2.09
N TYR A 86 21.04 3.05 1.33
CA TYR A 86 21.78 1.82 1.66
C TYR A 86 23.01 1.59 0.77
N LEU A 87 23.25 2.43 -0.25
CA LEU A 87 24.32 2.25 -1.25
C LEU A 87 24.24 0.96 -2.07
N ASN A 88 23.12 0.22 -1.96
CA ASN A 88 22.84 -1.00 -2.69
C ASN A 88 21.31 -1.21 -2.80
N SER A 89 20.87 -1.94 -3.82
CA SER A 89 19.46 -2.26 -4.06
C SER A 89 19.26 -3.58 -4.82
N PRO A 90 18.19 -4.33 -4.55
CA PRO A 90 17.90 -5.57 -5.26
C PRO A 90 17.45 -5.30 -6.70
N GLN A 91 17.85 -6.15 -7.63
CA GLN A 91 17.42 -6.10 -9.04
C GLN A 91 15.92 -6.47 -9.19
N LEU A 92 15.31 -6.06 -10.30
CA LEU A 92 13.95 -6.40 -10.68
C LEU A 92 13.92 -7.59 -11.66
N GLU A 93 13.19 -8.64 -11.31
CA GLU A 93 12.76 -9.69 -12.25
C GLU A 93 11.27 -9.48 -12.58
N LEU A 94 10.98 -8.87 -13.74
CA LEU A 94 9.60 -8.56 -14.17
C LEU A 94 9.10 -9.56 -15.22
N ASP A 95 8.00 -10.24 -14.92
CA ASP A 95 7.31 -11.20 -15.79
C ASP A 95 5.88 -10.70 -16.08
N CYS A 96 5.56 -10.46 -17.35
CA CYS A 96 4.26 -9.91 -17.76
C CYS A 96 3.52 -10.90 -18.67
N LEU A 97 2.32 -11.29 -18.25
CA LEU A 97 1.50 -12.30 -18.90
C LEU A 97 0.13 -11.71 -19.28
N ASN A 98 -0.10 -11.57 -20.58
CA ASN A 98 -1.40 -11.16 -21.11
C ASN A 98 -2.18 -12.43 -21.53
N ALA A 99 -3.04 -12.93 -20.65
CA ALA A 99 -3.79 -14.17 -20.90
C ALA A 99 -4.78 -14.04 -22.07
N LEU A 100 -5.25 -12.82 -22.34
CA LEU A 100 -6.15 -12.50 -23.45
C LEU A 100 -5.44 -12.41 -24.80
N SER A 101 -4.17 -12.03 -24.82
CA SER A 101 -3.39 -11.88 -26.05
C SER A 101 -1.91 -12.10 -25.76
N PRO A 102 -1.46 -13.37 -25.74
CA PRO A 102 -0.06 -13.71 -25.46
C PRO A 102 0.91 -12.96 -26.38
N GLY A 103 2.00 -12.43 -25.82
CA GLY A 103 3.03 -11.69 -26.56
C GLY A 103 2.69 -10.23 -26.91
N LYS A 104 1.47 -9.76 -26.67
CA LYS A 104 1.13 -8.33 -26.79
C LYS A 104 1.39 -7.58 -25.49
N LYS A 105 1.63 -6.27 -25.62
CA LYS A 105 1.71 -5.36 -24.48
C LYS A 105 0.50 -5.50 -23.55
N LEU A 106 0.75 -5.40 -22.25
CA LEU A 106 -0.27 -5.46 -21.24
C LEU A 106 -0.86 -4.06 -21.06
N SER A 107 -2.07 -3.88 -21.58
CA SER A 107 -2.77 -2.59 -21.55
C SER A 107 -4.12 -2.71 -20.85
N VAL A 108 -4.41 -1.75 -19.97
CA VAL A 108 -5.69 -1.61 -19.25
C VAL A 108 -6.08 -0.14 -19.15
N VAL A 109 -7.38 0.13 -18.96
CA VAL A 109 -7.86 1.47 -18.63
C VAL A 109 -7.69 1.69 -17.13
N ILE A 110 -6.80 2.60 -16.72
CA ILE A 110 -6.58 2.90 -15.30
C ILE A 110 -6.05 4.33 -15.12
N VAL A 111 -6.02 4.80 -13.86
CA VAL A 111 -5.28 6.00 -13.45
C VAL A 111 -3.82 5.61 -13.18
N PRO A 112 -2.84 5.95 -14.04
CA PRO A 112 -1.46 5.48 -13.90
C PRO A 112 -0.82 5.87 -12.56
N SER A 113 -1.12 7.07 -12.06
CA SER A 113 -0.57 7.57 -10.79
C SER A 113 -1.05 6.77 -9.57
N HIS A 114 -2.23 6.16 -9.62
CA HIS A 114 -2.72 5.28 -8.54
C HIS A 114 -1.92 3.97 -8.52
N LEU A 115 -1.73 3.35 -9.68
CA LEU A 115 -0.91 2.15 -9.82
C LEU A 115 0.55 2.43 -9.41
N TYR A 116 1.11 3.53 -9.89
CA TYR A 116 2.45 3.98 -9.52
C TYR A 116 2.61 4.09 -8.01
N HIS A 117 1.66 4.74 -7.31
CA HIS A 117 1.73 4.89 -5.85
C HIS A 117 1.77 3.55 -5.12
N ILE A 118 0.90 2.61 -5.51
CA ILE A 118 0.86 1.26 -4.93
C ILE A 118 2.20 0.56 -5.14
N MET A 119 2.68 0.53 -6.38
CA MET A 119 3.92 -0.17 -6.72
C MET A 119 5.14 0.46 -6.04
N PHE A 120 5.22 1.79 -6.02
CA PHE A 120 6.32 2.52 -5.39
C PHE A 120 6.42 2.23 -3.89
N GLU A 121 5.29 2.25 -3.16
CA GLU A 121 5.29 1.91 -1.73
C GLU A 121 5.64 0.43 -1.48
N LEU A 122 5.16 -0.49 -2.32
CA LEU A 122 5.53 -1.91 -2.21
C LEU A 122 7.01 -2.13 -2.49
N PHE A 123 7.58 -1.52 -3.53
CA PHE A 123 9.00 -1.63 -3.84
C PHE A 123 9.88 -1.10 -2.71
N LYS A 124 9.58 0.09 -2.16
CA LYS A 124 10.34 0.62 -1.01
C LYS A 124 10.34 -0.35 0.17
N ASN A 125 9.18 -0.93 0.50
CA ASN A 125 9.04 -1.87 1.61
C ASN A 125 9.85 -3.15 1.37
N SER A 126 9.73 -3.74 0.17
CA SER A 126 10.45 -4.97 -0.19
C SER A 126 11.95 -4.77 -0.34
N MET A 127 12.39 -3.63 -0.90
CA MET A 127 13.81 -3.25 -0.97
C MET A 127 14.39 -3.09 0.43
N ARG A 128 13.72 -2.32 1.30
CA ARG A 128 14.12 -2.15 2.70
C ARG A 128 14.25 -3.50 3.41
N ALA A 129 13.21 -4.33 3.33
CA ALA A 129 13.20 -5.64 3.99
C ALA A 129 14.33 -6.54 3.46
N THR A 130 14.57 -6.55 2.15
CA THR A 130 15.63 -7.35 1.54
C THR A 130 17.01 -6.90 1.98
N VAL A 131 17.29 -5.60 1.93
CA VAL A 131 18.60 -5.05 2.32
C VAL A 131 18.84 -5.21 3.83
N GLU A 132 17.86 -4.92 4.67
CA GLU A 132 17.99 -5.06 6.13
C GLU A 132 18.13 -6.52 6.56
N HIS A 133 17.55 -7.48 5.82
CA HIS A 133 17.64 -8.90 6.14
C HIS A 133 18.94 -9.56 5.68
N VAL A 134 19.37 -9.28 4.44
CA VAL A 134 20.54 -9.92 3.82
C VAL A 134 21.83 -9.20 4.18
N GLY A 135 21.79 -7.87 4.32
CA GLY A 135 22.97 -7.03 4.52
C GLY A 135 23.34 -6.25 3.25
N MET A 136 23.82 -5.01 3.43
CA MET A 136 24.08 -4.09 2.31
C MET A 136 25.30 -4.47 1.45
N ASP A 137 26.26 -5.22 2.01
CA ASP A 137 27.51 -5.60 1.33
C ASP A 137 27.40 -6.96 0.59
N GLU A 138 26.24 -7.61 0.65
CA GLU A 138 25.99 -8.93 0.09
C GLU A 138 25.26 -8.86 -1.26
N ASP A 139 25.25 -9.99 -1.98
CA ASP A 139 24.48 -10.13 -3.21
C ASP A 139 22.97 -10.22 -2.90
N LEU A 140 22.26 -9.12 -3.12
CA LEU A 140 20.85 -9.00 -2.81
C LEU A 140 19.98 -9.84 -3.76
N PRO A 141 19.08 -10.69 -3.25
CA PRO A 141 18.17 -11.44 -4.09
C PRO A 141 17.22 -10.49 -4.84
N PRO A 142 16.88 -10.79 -6.11
CA PRO A 142 16.02 -9.91 -6.89
C PRO A 142 14.59 -9.92 -6.37
N ILE A 143 13.92 -8.78 -6.48
CA ILE A 143 12.48 -8.65 -6.27
C ILE A 143 11.79 -9.17 -7.54
N LYS A 144 10.92 -10.16 -7.38
CA LYS A 144 10.20 -10.78 -8.49
C LYS A 144 8.81 -10.17 -8.60
N VAL A 145 8.47 -9.63 -9.76
CA VAL A 145 7.15 -9.09 -10.03
C VAL A 145 6.51 -9.84 -11.17
N ARG A 146 5.32 -10.37 -10.94
CA ARG A 146 4.48 -10.96 -11.97
C ARG A 146 3.23 -10.12 -12.16
N VAL A 147 3.02 -9.65 -13.39
CA VAL A 147 1.82 -8.93 -13.81
C VAL A 147 1.01 -9.84 -14.73
N VAL A 148 -0.23 -10.11 -14.37
CA VAL A 148 -1.14 -10.96 -15.16
C VAL A 148 -2.39 -10.17 -15.49
N ARG A 149 -2.71 -10.07 -16.78
CA ARG A 149 -3.99 -9.53 -17.25
C ARG A 149 -4.90 -10.68 -17.68
N GLY A 150 -5.90 -10.94 -16.86
CA GLY A 150 -6.98 -11.88 -17.14
C GLY A 150 -8.16 -11.22 -17.86
N ASN A 151 -9.31 -11.90 -17.84
CA ASN A 151 -10.55 -11.38 -18.42
C ASN A 151 -11.15 -10.25 -17.57
N GLU A 152 -11.20 -10.44 -16.26
CA GLU A 152 -11.85 -9.53 -15.31
C GLU A 152 -10.82 -8.70 -14.52
N ASP A 153 -9.69 -9.34 -14.18
CA ASP A 153 -8.72 -8.78 -13.25
C ASP A 153 -7.37 -8.50 -13.91
N LEU A 154 -6.74 -7.43 -13.45
CA LEU A 154 -5.31 -7.20 -13.50
C LEU A 154 -4.74 -7.60 -12.12
N SER A 155 -3.95 -8.66 -12.09
CA SER A 155 -3.30 -9.17 -10.89
C SER A 155 -1.82 -8.87 -10.93
N ILE A 156 -1.29 -8.28 -9.86
CA ILE A 156 0.14 -8.03 -9.69
C ILE A 156 0.59 -8.75 -8.43
N LYS A 157 1.63 -9.57 -8.55
CA LYS A 157 2.28 -10.22 -7.42
C LYS A 157 3.73 -9.76 -7.34
N LEU A 158 4.09 -9.13 -6.24
CA LEU A 158 5.46 -8.75 -5.91
C LEU A 158 5.97 -9.68 -4.81
N SER A 159 7.09 -10.35 -5.04
CA SER A 159 7.70 -11.30 -4.12
C SER A 159 9.12 -10.85 -3.77
N ASP A 160 9.40 -10.75 -2.47
CA ASP A 160 10.73 -10.48 -1.94
C ASP A 160 11.31 -11.66 -1.15
N ARG A 161 12.58 -11.53 -0.76
CA ARG A 161 13.27 -12.43 0.18
C ARG A 161 13.79 -11.66 1.39
N GLY A 162 12.96 -10.75 1.91
CA GLY A 162 13.31 -9.87 3.02
C GLY A 162 13.07 -10.46 4.41
N GLY A 163 13.18 -11.78 4.57
CA GLY A 163 13.04 -12.46 5.87
C GLY A 163 11.59 -12.66 6.35
N GLY A 164 10.62 -11.99 5.74
CA GLY A 164 9.20 -12.19 6.02
C GLY A 164 8.74 -11.64 7.38
N VAL A 165 7.47 -11.88 7.70
CA VAL A 165 6.76 -11.31 8.84
C VAL A 165 5.93 -12.40 9.53
N PRO A 166 6.00 -12.50 10.88
CA PRO A 166 5.17 -13.43 11.65
C PRO A 166 3.67 -13.24 11.36
N ARG A 167 2.95 -14.36 11.24
CA ARG A 167 1.51 -14.35 10.90
C ARG A 167 0.66 -13.53 11.87
N SER A 168 1.07 -13.45 13.13
CA SER A 168 0.38 -12.72 14.21
C SER A 168 0.35 -11.20 14.01
N ILE A 169 1.28 -10.63 13.24
CA ILE A 169 1.37 -9.17 13.04
C ILE A 169 1.09 -8.73 11.60
N ILE A 170 0.87 -9.65 10.66
CA ILE A 170 0.58 -9.32 9.24
C ILE A 170 -0.63 -8.37 9.12
N SER A 171 -1.70 -8.60 9.88
CA SER A 171 -2.87 -7.71 9.85
C SER A 171 -2.53 -6.29 10.30
N ARG A 172 -1.61 -6.17 11.27
CA ARG A 172 -1.20 -4.89 11.85
C ARG A 172 -0.35 -4.04 10.92
N LEU A 173 0.22 -4.62 9.86
CA LEU A 173 0.95 -3.87 8.83
C LEU A 173 0.08 -2.84 8.09
N PHE A 174 -1.25 -2.99 8.17
CA PHE A 174 -2.21 -2.04 7.62
C PHE A 174 -2.72 -1.03 8.66
N ASP A 175 -2.28 -1.10 9.91
CA ASP A 175 -2.72 -0.16 10.94
C ASP A 175 -1.93 1.15 10.84
N TYR A 176 -2.61 2.30 10.76
CA TYR A 176 -1.94 3.61 10.64
C TYR A 176 -1.04 3.97 11.84
N MET A 177 -1.27 3.32 12.98
CA MET A 177 -0.50 3.53 14.22
C MET A 177 0.68 2.56 14.38
N TYR A 178 0.79 1.58 13.48
CA TYR A 178 1.84 0.57 13.48
C TYR A 178 2.91 0.89 12.42
N SER A 179 4.17 0.91 12.83
CA SER A 179 5.32 1.08 11.95
C SER A 179 6.53 0.41 12.58
N THR A 180 7.34 -0.25 11.76
CA THR A 180 8.62 -0.85 12.16
C THR A 180 9.81 0.08 11.88
N ALA A 181 9.60 1.19 11.16
CA ALA A 181 10.63 2.18 10.92
C ALA A 181 10.69 3.21 12.05
N PRO A 182 11.90 3.73 12.37
CA PRO A 182 12.00 4.93 13.19
C PRO A 182 11.26 6.10 12.52
N PRO A 183 10.69 7.02 13.30
CA PRO A 183 10.05 8.21 12.74
C PRO A 183 11.09 9.01 11.96
N PRO A 184 10.73 9.54 10.78
CA PRO A 184 11.67 10.22 9.93
C PRO A 184 12.13 11.55 10.57
N PRO A 185 13.34 12.04 10.24
CA PRO A 185 13.83 13.33 10.71
C PRO A 185 12.85 14.46 10.33
N ARG A 186 12.53 15.35 11.29
CA ARG A 186 11.61 16.47 11.07
C ARG A 186 12.19 17.59 10.19
N ASP A 187 13.48 17.52 9.90
CA ASP A 187 14.23 18.60 9.24
C ASP A 187 14.01 18.65 7.71
N GLY A 188 13.22 17.73 7.15
CA GLY A 188 12.77 17.75 5.75
C GLY A 188 13.90 17.60 4.71
N SER A 189 15.14 17.38 5.14
CA SER A 189 16.34 17.38 4.28
C SER A 189 16.46 16.13 3.40
N GLN A 190 15.77 15.04 3.76
CA GLN A 190 15.74 13.81 2.98
C GLN A 190 14.33 13.21 2.99
N ALA A 191 13.82 12.83 1.81
CA ALA A 191 12.62 12.03 1.70
C ALA A 191 12.93 10.63 2.26
N PRO A 192 12.30 10.22 3.37
CA PRO A 192 12.65 8.96 4.03
C PRO A 192 12.09 7.78 3.24
N LEU A 193 12.86 6.69 3.16
CA LEU A 193 12.40 5.45 2.50
C LEU A 193 11.19 4.84 3.23
N ALA A 194 11.19 4.93 4.57
CA ALA A 194 10.12 4.49 5.46
C ALA A 194 10.01 5.43 6.66
N GLY A 195 8.93 5.35 7.45
CA GLY A 195 8.88 6.04 8.75
C GLY A 195 7.51 6.51 9.22
N TYR A 196 6.61 6.85 8.30
CA TYR A 196 5.28 7.33 8.71
C TYR A 196 4.28 6.20 9.00
N GLY A 197 4.44 5.00 8.42
CA GLY A 197 3.49 3.88 8.59
C GLY A 197 2.24 3.95 7.71
N TYR A 198 2.16 4.88 6.76
CA TYR A 198 0.96 5.09 5.93
C TYR A 198 1.01 4.38 4.57
N GLY A 199 2.17 3.89 4.13
CA GLY A 199 2.37 3.38 2.76
C GLY A 199 1.44 2.21 2.42
N LEU A 200 1.47 1.14 3.23
CA LEU A 200 0.65 -0.05 3.02
C LEU A 200 -0.87 0.22 3.14
N PRO A 201 -1.39 0.87 4.21
CA PRO A 201 -2.83 1.15 4.27
C PRO A 201 -3.30 2.04 3.13
N LEU A 202 -2.57 3.10 2.77
CA LEU A 202 -2.95 3.96 1.65
C LEU A 202 -2.93 3.22 0.31
N SER A 203 -1.90 2.40 0.05
CA SER A 203 -1.82 1.57 -1.15
C SER A 203 -3.03 0.63 -1.27
N ARG A 204 -3.47 0.06 -0.15
CA ARG A 204 -4.70 -0.76 -0.11
C ARG A 204 -5.95 0.07 -0.44
N LEU A 205 -6.06 1.29 0.06
CA LEU A 205 -7.17 2.18 -0.28
C LEU A 205 -7.17 2.55 -1.77
N TYR A 206 -6.01 2.83 -2.36
CA TYR A 206 -5.89 3.08 -3.80
C TYR A 206 -6.37 1.90 -4.63
N ALA A 207 -6.03 0.66 -4.24
CA ALA A 207 -6.54 -0.54 -4.91
C ALA A 207 -8.06 -0.68 -4.75
N ARG A 208 -8.57 -0.49 -3.52
CA ARG A 208 -10.00 -0.62 -3.20
C ARG A 208 -10.88 0.46 -3.81
N TYR A 209 -10.32 1.63 -4.10
CA TYR A 209 -11.07 2.76 -4.62
C TYR A 209 -11.85 2.42 -5.89
N PHE A 210 -11.30 1.55 -6.75
CA PHE A 210 -11.96 1.03 -7.96
C PHE A 210 -12.22 -0.49 -7.87
N HIS A 211 -12.76 -0.95 -6.75
CA HIS A 211 -13.15 -2.36 -6.50
C HIS A 211 -12.02 -3.40 -6.58
N GLY A 212 -10.77 -2.97 -6.52
CA GLY A 212 -9.62 -3.86 -6.32
C GLY A 212 -9.42 -4.23 -4.84
N ASP A 213 -8.30 -4.88 -4.55
CA ASP A 213 -7.79 -5.03 -3.17
C ASP A 213 -6.28 -5.28 -3.18
N MET A 214 -5.66 -5.14 -2.01
CA MET A 214 -4.27 -5.51 -1.77
C MET A 214 -4.17 -6.34 -0.49
N PHE A 215 -3.40 -7.43 -0.53
CA PHE A 215 -3.10 -8.25 0.64
C PHE A 215 -1.67 -8.76 0.63
N LEU A 216 -1.20 -9.14 1.81
CA LEU A 216 0.14 -9.67 2.04
C LEU A 216 0.07 -11.12 2.50
N ILE A 217 0.93 -11.96 1.92
CA ILE A 217 1.17 -13.33 2.35
C ILE A 217 2.66 -13.41 2.67
N SER A 218 3.00 -13.65 3.93
CA SER A 218 4.39 -13.68 4.36
C SER A 218 4.76 -15.04 4.96
N MET A 219 5.99 -15.45 4.72
CA MET A 219 6.62 -16.64 5.29
C MET A 219 7.79 -16.18 6.15
N GLU A 220 7.60 -16.21 7.47
CA GLU A 220 8.63 -15.84 8.45
C GLU A 220 9.90 -16.69 8.26
N GLY A 221 11.05 -16.02 8.20
CA GLY A 221 12.35 -16.61 7.88
C GLY A 221 12.65 -16.71 6.37
N TYR A 222 11.75 -16.27 5.49
CA TYR A 222 11.96 -16.34 4.04
C TYR A 222 11.68 -15.01 3.31
N GLY A 223 10.43 -14.53 3.31
CA GLY A 223 10.05 -13.39 2.48
C GLY A 223 8.55 -13.13 2.44
N THR A 224 8.16 -12.11 1.68
CA THR A 224 6.76 -11.67 1.56
C THR A 224 6.29 -11.56 0.12
N ASP A 225 5.09 -12.06 -0.14
CA ASP A 225 4.32 -11.85 -1.35
C ASP A 225 3.26 -10.75 -1.10
N ALA A 226 3.34 -9.65 -1.84
CA ALA A 226 2.29 -8.65 -1.93
C ALA A 226 1.47 -8.86 -3.19
N CYS A 227 0.16 -9.08 -3.04
CA CYS A 227 -0.76 -9.30 -4.13
C CYS A 227 -1.71 -8.10 -4.27
N VAL A 228 -1.78 -7.53 -5.46
CA VAL A 228 -2.68 -6.42 -5.83
C VAL A 228 -3.63 -6.91 -6.91
N TYR A 229 -4.92 -6.64 -6.73
CA TYR A 229 -5.98 -6.88 -7.71
C TYR A 229 -6.59 -5.57 -8.10
N LEU A 230 -6.74 -5.36 -9.41
CA LEU A 230 -7.38 -4.19 -10.00
C LEU A 230 -8.34 -4.68 -11.07
N LYS A 231 -9.43 -3.95 -11.29
CA LYS A 231 -10.37 -4.27 -12.36
C LYS A 231 -9.74 -3.99 -13.73
N ALA A 232 -9.69 -5.00 -14.59
CA ALA A 232 -9.24 -4.84 -15.97
C ALA A 232 -10.35 -4.29 -16.88
N VAL A 233 -11.61 -4.49 -16.49
CA VAL A 233 -12.80 -3.99 -17.20
C VAL A 233 -13.24 -2.66 -16.59
N SER A 234 -13.16 -1.57 -17.36
CA SER A 234 -13.42 -0.21 -16.86
C SER A 234 -14.85 0.02 -16.35
N VAL A 235 -15.85 -0.69 -16.90
CA VAL A 235 -17.26 -0.56 -16.47
C VAL A 235 -17.47 -1.11 -15.05
N GLU A 236 -16.62 -2.04 -14.62
CA GLU A 236 -16.64 -2.59 -13.26
C GLU A 236 -15.80 -1.76 -12.26
N ALA A 237 -14.96 -0.86 -12.77
CA ALA A 237 -14.10 0.04 -11.98
C ALA A 237 -14.89 1.26 -11.45
N GLN A 238 -15.90 0.99 -10.62
CA GLN A 238 -16.71 2.03 -9.97
C GLN A 238 -16.08 2.53 -8.67
N GLU A 239 -16.36 3.79 -8.31
CA GLU A 239 -15.83 4.38 -7.09
C GLU A 239 -16.45 3.76 -5.84
N VAL A 240 -15.61 3.28 -4.93
CA VAL A 240 -16.03 2.87 -3.59
C VAL A 240 -15.91 4.06 -2.65
N LEU A 241 -17.04 4.61 -2.22
CA LEU A 241 -17.09 5.82 -1.39
C LEU A 241 -17.63 5.56 0.03
N PRO A 242 -17.07 6.22 1.05
CA PRO A 242 -17.56 6.11 2.41
C PRO A 242 -18.87 6.90 2.60
N ILE A 243 -19.99 6.20 2.81
CA ILE A 243 -21.30 6.82 3.07
C ILE A 243 -21.49 7.05 4.56
N PHE A 244 -21.82 8.28 4.98
CA PHE A 244 -22.21 8.55 6.37
C PHE A 244 -23.67 8.15 6.60
N SER A 245 -23.88 7.17 7.47
CA SER A 245 -25.20 6.60 7.83
C SER A 245 -25.26 6.26 9.32
N ALA A 246 -26.43 5.80 9.78
CA ALA A 246 -26.59 5.28 11.14
C ALA A 246 -25.58 4.16 11.45
N SER A 247 -25.33 3.26 10.48
CA SER A 247 -24.35 2.18 10.61
C SER A 247 -22.92 2.70 10.76
N SER A 248 -22.51 3.70 9.98
CA SER A 248 -21.15 4.24 10.09
C SER A 248 -20.96 5.02 11.39
N LYS A 249 -22.00 5.73 11.85
CA LYS A 249 -21.99 6.41 13.14
C LYS A 249 -21.81 5.41 14.28
N GLN A 250 -22.55 4.30 14.24
CA GLN A 250 -22.43 3.23 15.24
C GLN A 250 -21.02 2.64 15.29
N GLN A 251 -20.37 2.43 14.14
CA GLN A 251 -18.99 1.92 14.09
C GLN A 251 -17.97 2.92 14.66
N LEU A 252 -18.17 4.23 14.48
CA LEU A 252 -17.30 5.27 15.03
C LEU A 252 -17.45 5.44 16.54
N THR A 253 -18.64 5.21 17.08
CA THR A 253 -18.94 5.40 18.51
C THR A 253 -18.99 4.09 19.30
N ARG A 254 -18.59 2.97 18.68
CA ARG A 254 -18.65 1.65 19.32
C ARG A 254 -17.61 1.60 20.44
N GLY A 255 -18.06 1.36 21.66
CA GLY A 255 -17.15 1.11 22.80
C GLY A 255 -16.37 -0.21 22.62
N PRO A 256 -15.37 -0.45 23.49
CA PRO A 256 -14.56 -1.66 23.44
C PRO A 256 -15.45 -2.91 23.56
N LEU A 257 -15.21 -3.87 22.67
CA LEU A 257 -15.93 -5.14 22.65
C LEU A 257 -15.18 -6.17 23.48
N ILE A 258 -15.94 -7.00 24.19
CA ILE A 258 -15.41 -8.22 24.80
C ILE A 258 -15.14 -9.20 23.65
N GLY A 259 -14.02 -9.92 23.71
CA GLY A 259 -13.70 -10.93 22.71
C GLY A 259 -14.78 -12.00 22.63
N ASP A 260 -15.22 -12.32 21.41
CA ASP A 260 -16.24 -13.35 21.17
C ASP A 260 -15.75 -14.76 21.53
N TRP A 261 -14.44 -14.94 21.69
CA TRP A 261 -13.77 -16.20 21.99
C TRP A 261 -12.89 -16.07 23.25
N THR A 262 -12.67 -17.20 23.92
CA THR A 262 -11.80 -17.26 25.10
C THR A 262 -10.37 -16.86 24.77
N GLY A 263 -9.85 -15.81 25.42
CA GLY A 263 -8.42 -15.50 25.40
C GLY A 263 -7.68 -16.32 26.46
N THR A 264 -6.49 -16.84 26.13
CA THR A 264 -5.62 -17.45 27.13
C THR A 264 -5.20 -16.39 28.14
N THR A 265 -5.63 -16.54 29.40
CA THR A 265 -5.04 -15.80 30.51
C THR A 265 -3.59 -16.27 30.64
N HIS A 266 -2.62 -15.45 30.22
CA HIS A 266 -1.24 -15.67 30.64
C HIS A 266 -1.19 -15.45 32.16
N HIS A 267 -1.43 -16.52 32.93
CA HIS A 267 -1.04 -16.57 34.33
C HIS A 267 0.48 -16.46 34.36
N HIS A 268 0.98 -15.27 34.66
CA HIS A 268 2.32 -15.13 35.23
C HIS A 268 2.35 -15.94 36.53
N TYR A 269 2.77 -17.20 36.43
CA TYR A 269 3.37 -17.89 37.57
C TYR A 269 4.71 -17.20 37.83
N GLY A 270 4.66 -16.11 38.60
CA GLY A 270 5.85 -15.67 39.33
C GLY A 270 6.25 -16.79 40.30
N PRO A 271 7.54 -17.11 40.43
CA PRO A 271 7.98 -18.11 41.41
C PRO A 271 7.60 -17.60 42.80
N ARG A 272 6.78 -18.36 43.52
CA ARG A 272 6.67 -18.21 44.98
C ARG A 272 7.94 -18.78 45.58
N LEU A 273 8.88 -17.92 45.97
CA LEU A 273 9.76 -18.06 47.13
C LEU A 273 10.11 -16.66 47.62
#